data_AF-A0A953W3F8-F1
#
_entry.id   AF-A0A953W3F8-F1
#
_cell.length_a   1.000
_cell.length_b   1.000
_cell.length_c   1.000
_cell.angle_alpha   90.00
_cell.angle_beta   90.00
_cell.angle_gamma   90.00
#
_symmetry.space_group_name_H-M   'P 1'
#
loop_
_entity.id
_entity.type
_entity.pdbx_description
1 polymer ?
#
loop_
_entity_poly.entity_id
_entity_poly.type
_entity_poly.pdbx_seq_one_letter_code
_entity_poly.pdbx_strand_id
1 'polypeptide(L)'
;MTKLDQAIRQALSAEDAAFLATFEDQSPFHEAMGTFSGKWGVMNVFAAIVTFAMFAAAIYCAWNAFSVSDVRETVLWSAGLLLTMLAVAMLKMYFWMEMNKNVTLREVKRLELQVARLAARPGAVPPYVAGRAGAR
;
A
#
# COMPACT_ATOMS: atom_id res chain seq x y z
N MET A 1 23.56 1.21 -37.86
CA MET A 1 22.74 0.51 -36.83
C MET A 1 22.02 -0.64 -37.50
N THR A 2 22.19 -1.87 -36.98
CA THR A 2 21.66 -3.12 -37.54
C THR A 2 20.19 -3.32 -37.17
N LYS A 3 19.38 -3.93 -38.05
CA LYS A 3 17.95 -4.23 -37.82
C LYS A 3 17.71 -5.04 -36.54
N LEU A 4 18.68 -5.86 -36.17
CA LEU A 4 18.67 -6.67 -34.94
C LEU A 4 18.59 -5.79 -33.67
N ASP A 5 19.35 -4.69 -33.66
CA ASP A 5 19.43 -3.76 -32.53
C ASP A 5 18.11 -2.98 -32.33
N GLN A 6 17.44 -2.66 -33.44
CA GLN A 6 16.10 -2.08 -33.42
C GLN A 6 15.06 -3.05 -32.88
N ALA A 7 15.09 -4.32 -33.32
CA ALA A 7 14.17 -5.34 -32.86
C ALA A 7 14.33 -5.63 -31.35
N ILE A 8 15.57 -5.70 -30.85
CA ILE A 8 15.87 -5.90 -29.42
C ILE A 8 15.34 -4.73 -28.58
N ARG A 9 15.59 -3.48 -29.01
CA ARG A 9 15.05 -2.30 -28.32
C ARG A 9 13.53 -2.25 -28.29
N GLN A 10 12.90 -2.64 -29.40
CA GLN A 10 11.46 -2.59 -29.53
C GLN A 10 10.79 -3.65 -28.66
N ALA A 11 11.35 -4.86 -28.61
CA ALA A 11 10.92 -5.92 -27.70
C ALA A 11 11.08 -5.50 -26.24
N LEU A 12 12.25 -4.97 -25.86
CA LEU A 12 12.51 -4.51 -24.50
C LEU A 12 11.56 -3.37 -24.10
N SER A 13 11.28 -2.43 -25.01
CA SER A 13 10.33 -1.34 -24.76
C SER A 13 8.88 -1.81 -24.62
N ALA A 14 8.51 -2.91 -25.29
CA ALA A 14 7.17 -3.48 -25.23
C ALA A 14 6.95 -4.28 -23.94
N GLU A 15 7.94 -5.09 -23.50
CA GLU A 15 7.91 -5.75 -22.18
C GLU A 15 7.85 -4.71 -21.06
N ASP A 16 8.63 -3.64 -21.16
CA ASP A 16 8.65 -2.53 -20.22
C ASP A 16 7.29 -1.80 -20.14
N ALA A 17 6.61 -1.63 -21.28
CA ALA A 17 5.30 -1.01 -21.35
C ALA A 17 4.21 -1.93 -20.76
N ALA A 18 4.27 -3.24 -21.04
CA ALA A 18 3.37 -4.23 -20.47
C ALA A 18 3.55 -4.36 -18.94
N PHE A 19 4.79 -4.28 -18.45
CA PHE A 19 5.08 -4.29 -17.02
C PHE A 19 4.51 -3.03 -16.33
N LEU A 20 4.64 -1.85 -16.94
CA LEU A 20 4.02 -0.63 -16.42
C LEU A 20 2.49 -0.65 -16.43
N ALA A 21 1.87 -1.20 -17.47
CA ALA A 21 0.41 -1.35 -17.54
C ALA A 21 -0.14 -2.22 -16.39
N THR A 22 0.67 -3.17 -15.90
CA THR A 22 0.32 -4.00 -14.74
C THR A 22 0.22 -3.20 -13.43
N PHE A 23 0.91 -2.05 -13.33
CA PHE A 23 0.83 -1.15 -12.16
C PHE A 23 -0.23 -0.06 -12.29
N GLU A 24 -0.73 0.20 -13.50
CA GLU A 24 -1.68 1.29 -13.77
C GLU A 24 -3.13 0.90 -13.45
N ASP A 25 -3.45 -0.40 -13.45
CA ASP A 25 -4.83 -0.92 -13.40
C ASP A 25 -5.24 -1.54 -12.03
N GLN A 26 -4.45 -1.34 -10.97
CA GLN A 26 -4.79 -1.88 -9.65
C GLN A 26 -5.82 -1.01 -8.94
N SER A 27 -7.10 -1.30 -9.22
CA SER A 27 -8.27 -0.81 -8.48
C SER A 27 -8.08 -0.87 -6.95
N PRO A 28 -8.72 -0.01 -6.13
CA PRO A 28 -8.55 0.00 -4.66
C PRO A 28 -8.77 -1.37 -3.98
N PHE A 29 -9.58 -2.24 -4.58
CA PHE A 29 -9.77 -3.62 -4.14
C PHE A 29 -8.53 -4.51 -4.36
N HIS A 30 -7.81 -4.30 -5.45
CA HIS A 30 -6.56 -5.00 -5.73
C HIS A 30 -5.43 -4.50 -4.83
N GLU A 31 -5.47 -3.23 -4.44
CA GLU A 31 -4.57 -2.63 -3.45
C GLU A 31 -4.82 -3.18 -2.03
N ALA A 32 -6.09 -3.35 -1.68
CA ALA A 32 -6.50 -4.04 -0.46
C ALA A 32 -6.06 -5.52 -0.46
N MET A 33 -6.26 -6.25 -1.56
CA MET A 33 -5.79 -7.64 -1.70
C MET A 33 -4.26 -7.76 -1.77
N GLY A 34 -3.58 -6.77 -2.38
CA GLY A 34 -2.12 -6.65 -2.42
C GLY A 34 -1.51 -6.43 -1.04
N THR A 35 -2.25 -5.82 -0.13
CA THR A 35 -1.85 -5.68 1.28
C THR A 35 -1.84 -7.03 2.00
N PHE A 36 -2.64 -8.00 1.54
CA PHE A 36 -2.63 -9.38 2.05
C PHE A 36 -1.63 -10.29 1.33
N SER A 37 -1.13 -9.91 0.15
CA SER A 37 -0.16 -10.68 -0.63
C SER A 37 1.23 -10.03 -0.63
N GLY A 38 2.11 -10.50 0.27
CA GLY A 38 3.50 -10.05 0.37
C GLY A 38 4.24 -10.66 1.57
N LYS A 39 5.54 -10.36 1.71
CA LYS A 39 6.38 -10.83 2.83
C LYS A 39 5.84 -10.40 4.22
N TRP A 40 5.11 -9.28 4.27
CA TRP A 40 4.43 -8.77 5.47
C TRP A 40 2.91 -9.02 5.45
N GLY A 41 2.37 -9.65 4.40
CA GLY A 41 0.93 -9.89 4.26
C GLY A 41 0.36 -10.80 5.36
N VAL A 42 1.14 -11.77 5.84
CA VAL A 42 0.78 -12.63 6.98
C VAL A 42 0.57 -11.82 8.25
N MET A 43 1.34 -10.75 8.45
CA MET A 43 1.16 -9.82 9.59
C MET A 43 -0.16 -9.07 9.48
N ASN A 44 -0.55 -8.65 8.28
CA ASN A 44 -1.83 -7.98 8.05
C ASN A 44 -3.02 -8.93 8.17
N VAL A 45 -2.88 -10.19 7.76
CA VAL A 45 -3.90 -11.23 8.04
C VAL A 45 -4.04 -11.43 9.54
N PHE A 46 -2.93 -11.51 10.28
CA PHE A 46 -2.95 -11.60 11.74
C PHE A 46 -3.64 -10.38 12.37
N ALA A 47 -3.32 -9.16 11.94
CA ALA A 47 -3.98 -7.94 12.39
C ALA A 47 -5.48 -7.93 12.08
N ALA A 48 -5.91 -8.47 10.94
CA ALA A 48 -7.34 -8.59 10.60
C ALA A 48 -8.07 -9.55 11.54
N ILE A 49 -7.46 -10.70 11.84
CA ILE A 49 -8.00 -11.68 12.79
C ILE A 49 -8.12 -11.05 14.19
N VAL A 50 -7.08 -10.35 14.65
CA VAL A 50 -7.10 -9.65 15.95
C VAL A 50 -8.18 -8.57 15.97
N THR A 51 -8.38 -7.83 14.88
CA THR A 51 -9.46 -6.84 14.79
C THR A 51 -10.83 -7.50 14.93
N PHE A 52 -11.04 -8.64 14.28
CA PHE A 52 -12.28 -9.40 14.36
C PHE A 52 -12.53 -9.96 15.78
N ALA A 53 -11.47 -10.46 16.43
CA ALA A 53 -11.53 -10.91 17.82
C ALA A 53 -11.84 -9.76 18.78
N MET A 54 -11.22 -8.59 18.60
CA MET A 54 -11.50 -7.38 19.39
C MET A 54 -12.93 -6.88 19.19
N PHE A 55 -13.47 -6.98 17.97
CA PHE A 55 -14.86 -6.64 17.69
C PHE A 55 -15.83 -7.60 18.39
N ALA A 56 -15.56 -8.90 18.39
CA ALA A 56 -16.35 -9.87 19.15
C ALA A 56 -16.29 -9.60 20.67
N ALA A 57 -15.11 -9.25 21.19
CA ALA A 57 -14.94 -8.85 22.59
C ALA A 57 -15.73 -7.57 22.91
N ALA A 58 -15.78 -6.59 22.01
CA ALA A 58 -16.59 -5.38 22.18
C ALA A 58 -18.09 -5.71 22.25
N ILE A 59 -18.59 -6.62 21.41
CA ILE A 59 -19.99 -7.09 21.46
C ILE A 59 -20.28 -7.80 22.78
N TYR A 60 -19.35 -8.65 23.25
CA TYR A 60 -19.50 -9.33 24.53
C TYR A 60 -19.55 -8.35 25.72
N CYS A 61 -18.65 -7.36 25.75
CA CYS A 61 -18.68 -6.31 26.76
C CYS A 61 -19.96 -5.47 26.69
N ALA A 62 -20.46 -5.19 25.48
CA ALA A 62 -21.73 -4.47 25.29
C ALA A 62 -22.89 -5.27 25.88
N TRP A 63 -23.00 -6.55 25.53
CA TRP A 63 -24.04 -7.43 26.05
C TRP A 63 -24.01 -7.48 27.57
N ASN A 64 -22.82 -7.67 28.16
CA ASN A 64 -22.68 -7.78 29.60
C ASN A 64 -22.94 -6.46 30.34
N ALA A 65 -22.67 -5.32 29.71
CA ALA A 65 -23.03 -4.02 30.26
C ALA A 65 -24.56 -3.81 30.37
N PHE A 66 -25.35 -4.41 29.48
CA PHE A 66 -26.82 -4.32 29.50
C PHE A 66 -27.49 -5.40 30.37
N SER A 67 -26.85 -6.55 30.59
CA SER A 67 -27.44 -7.65 31.36
C SER A 67 -27.21 -7.56 32.87
N VAL A 68 -26.24 -6.77 33.32
CA VAL A 68 -25.90 -6.67 34.74
C VAL A 68 -26.70 -5.54 35.41
N SER A 69 -27.33 -5.86 36.55
CA SER A 69 -28.13 -4.93 37.37
C SER A 69 -27.30 -4.14 38.38
N ASP A 70 -26.06 -4.56 38.66
CA ASP A 70 -25.18 -3.89 39.60
C ASP A 70 -24.36 -2.76 38.92
N VAL A 71 -24.50 -1.54 39.43
CA VAL A 71 -23.91 -0.32 38.85
C VAL A 71 -22.39 -0.43 38.75
N ARG A 72 -21.74 -1.05 39.75
CA ARG A 72 -20.28 -1.20 39.76
C ARG A 72 -19.79 -2.06 38.59
N GLU A 73 -20.48 -3.15 38.31
CA GLU A 73 -20.14 -4.05 37.21
C GLU A 73 -20.47 -3.41 35.86
N THR A 74 -21.60 -2.69 35.73
CA THR A 74 -21.91 -1.93 34.50
C THR A 74 -20.82 -0.91 34.14
N VAL A 75 -20.23 -0.25 35.15
CA VAL A 75 -19.10 0.69 34.93
C VAL A 75 -17.85 -0.04 34.44
N LEU A 76 -17.54 -1.23 34.98
CA LEU A 76 -16.39 -2.01 34.53
C LEU A 76 -16.57 -2.53 33.10
N TRP A 77 -17.76 -3.04 32.77
CA TRP A 77 -18.06 -3.55 31.43
C TRP A 77 -18.12 -2.42 30.38
N SER A 78 -18.62 -1.23 30.74
CA SER A 78 -18.59 -0.07 29.85
C SER A 78 -17.18 0.51 29.66
N ALA A 79 -16.32 0.50 30.69
CA ALA A 79 -14.91 0.83 30.54
C ALA A 79 -14.17 -0.19 29.64
N GLY A 80 -14.46 -1.48 29.79
CA GLY A 80 -13.95 -2.53 28.90
C GLY A 80 -14.43 -2.37 27.46
N LEU A 81 -15.68 -1.94 27.25
CA LEU A 81 -16.20 -1.61 25.93
C LEU A 81 -15.49 -0.41 25.30
N LEU A 82 -15.23 0.65 26.07
CA LEU A 82 -14.47 1.80 25.59
C LEU A 82 -13.04 1.41 25.21
N LEU A 83 -12.37 0.60 26.03
CA LEU A 83 -11.02 0.13 25.76
C LEU A 83 -10.95 -0.73 24.49
N THR A 84 -11.89 -1.66 24.33
CA THR A 84 -11.95 -2.53 23.14
C THR A 84 -12.27 -1.73 21.88
N MET A 85 -13.18 -0.74 21.95
CA MET A 85 -13.44 0.20 20.85
C MET A 85 -12.20 1.03 20.48
N LEU A 86 -11.45 1.52 21.47
CA LEU A 86 -10.22 2.27 21.23
C LEU A 86 -9.15 1.38 20.56
N ALA A 87 -9.02 0.13 21.01
CA ALA A 87 -8.11 -0.84 20.42
C ALA A 87 -8.46 -1.13 18.95
N VAL A 88 -9.75 -1.30 18.62
CA VAL A 88 -10.22 -1.46 17.24
C VAL A 88 -9.89 -0.22 16.39
N ALA A 89 -10.08 0.98 16.93
CA ALA A 89 -9.75 2.21 16.22
C ALA A 89 -8.24 2.32 15.92
N MET A 90 -7.37 1.95 16.88
CA MET A 90 -5.93 1.90 16.67
C MET A 90 -5.52 0.87 15.61
N LEU A 91 -6.12 -0.33 15.63
CA LEU A 91 -5.86 -1.33 14.58
C LEU A 91 -6.32 -0.85 13.21
N LYS A 92 -7.43 -0.12 13.13
CA LYS A 92 -7.89 0.49 11.87
C LYS A 92 -6.89 1.51 11.33
N MET A 93 -6.31 2.34 12.20
CA MET A 93 -5.23 3.27 11.81
C MET A 93 -3.98 2.53 11.31
N TYR A 94 -3.60 1.43 11.95
CA TYR A 94 -2.50 0.58 11.48
C TYR A 94 -2.74 0.06 10.06
N PHE A 95 -3.96 -0.43 9.77
CA PHE A 95 -4.32 -0.88 8.42
C PHE A 95 -4.17 0.22 7.36
N TRP A 96 -4.61 1.44 7.66
CA TRP A 96 -4.44 2.57 6.76
C TRP A 96 -2.97 2.94 6.53
N MET A 97 -2.14 2.85 7.57
CA MET A 97 -0.71 3.10 7.45
C MET A 97 -0.02 2.07 6.55
N GLU A 98 -0.36 0.80 6.67
CA GLU A 98 0.22 -0.23 5.81
C GLU A 98 -0.22 -0.09 4.34
N MET A 99 -1.48 0.33 4.11
CA MET A 99 -1.96 0.65 2.75
C MET A 99 -1.18 1.82 2.14
N ASN A 100 -1.01 2.91 2.90
CA ASN A 100 -0.22 4.08 2.45
C ASN A 100 1.24 3.70 2.15
N LYS A 101 1.86 2.87 3.00
CA LYS A 101 3.21 2.35 2.77
C LYS A 101 3.31 1.53 1.47
N ASN A 102 2.31 0.71 1.16
CA ASN A 102 2.26 -0.06 -0.08
C ASN A 102 2.08 0.83 -1.32
N VAL A 103 1.32 1.92 -1.22
CA VAL A 103 1.23 2.96 -2.27
C VAL A 103 2.59 3.63 -2.47
N THR A 104 3.22 4.10 -1.39
CA THR A 104 4.53 4.77 -1.48
C THR A 104 5.60 3.87 -2.08
N LEU A 105 5.67 2.60 -1.69
CA LEU A 105 6.64 1.65 -2.25
C LEU A 105 6.45 1.42 -3.76
N ARG A 106 5.21 1.44 -4.25
CA ARG A 106 4.93 1.33 -5.70
C ARG A 106 5.39 2.57 -6.45
N GLU A 107 5.10 3.76 -5.93
CA GLU A 107 5.55 5.01 -6.54
C GLU A 107 7.09 5.10 -6.58
N VAL A 108 7.79 4.65 -5.54
CA VAL A 108 9.26 4.59 -5.55
C VAL A 108 9.78 3.66 -6.64
N LYS A 109 9.23 2.44 -6.77
CA LYS A 109 9.62 1.51 -7.83
C LYS A 109 9.33 2.06 -9.23
N ARG A 110 8.21 2.79 -9.39
CA ARG A 110 7.88 3.48 -10.65
C ARG A 110 8.92 4.54 -10.99
N LEU A 111 9.36 5.33 -10.00
CA LEU A 111 10.42 6.31 -10.17
C LEU A 111 11.77 5.65 -10.51
N GLU A 112 12.13 4.56 -9.83
CA GLU A 112 13.35 3.79 -10.13
C GLU A 112 13.37 3.30 -11.59
N LEU A 113 12.25 2.76 -12.08
CA LEU A 113 12.11 2.34 -13.48
C LEU A 113 12.23 3.52 -14.47
N GLN A 114 11.61 4.67 -14.16
CA GLN A 114 11.71 5.86 -15.01
C GLN A 114 13.16 6.38 -15.08
N VAL A 115 13.86 6.40 -13.94
CA VAL A 115 15.28 6.80 -13.87
C VAL A 115 16.15 5.82 -14.65
N ALA A 116 15.94 4.51 -14.50
CA ALA A 116 16.66 3.49 -15.24
C ALA A 116 16.46 3.64 -16.77
N ARG A 117 15.25 3.94 -17.23
CA ARG A 117 14.97 4.26 -18.64
C ARG A 117 15.68 5.52 -19.13
N LEU A 118 15.73 6.57 -18.31
CA LEU A 118 16.47 7.78 -18.64
C LEU A 118 17.98 7.51 -18.79
N ALA A 119 18.55 6.72 -17.87
CA ALA A 119 19.96 6.34 -17.89
C ALA A 119 20.31 5.41 -19.07
N ALA A 120 19.41 4.50 -19.45
CA ALA A 120 19.59 3.57 -20.56
C ALA A 120 19.48 4.22 -21.95
N ARG A 121 19.01 5.47 -22.05
CA ARG A 121 18.86 6.20 -23.31
C ARG A 121 20.21 6.85 -23.69
N PRO A 122 20.96 6.31 -24.67
CA PRO A 122 22.25 6.87 -25.05
C PRO A 122 22.01 8.21 -25.74
N GLY A 123 22.50 9.30 -25.15
CA GLY A 123 22.46 10.65 -25.74
C GLY A 123 21.34 11.59 -25.27
N ALA A 124 20.65 11.31 -24.16
CA ALA A 124 19.76 12.30 -23.56
C ALA A 124 20.57 13.46 -22.95
N VAL A 125 20.85 14.48 -23.77
CA VAL A 125 21.37 15.77 -23.30
C VAL A 125 20.31 16.35 -22.35
N PRO A 126 20.65 16.64 -21.08
CA PRO A 126 19.70 17.24 -20.16
C PRO A 126 19.16 18.54 -20.74
N PRO A 127 17.85 18.85 -20.59
CA PRO A 127 17.24 20.03 -21.22
C PRO A 127 17.89 21.37 -20.83
N TYR A 128 18.65 21.42 -19.73
CA TYR A 128 19.41 22.62 -19.32
C TYR A 128 20.73 22.82 -20.08
N VAL A 129 21.21 21.82 -20.83
CA VAL A 129 22.49 21.89 -21.58
C VAL A 129 22.28 22.33 -23.03
N ALA A 130 21.09 22.11 -23.60
CA ALA A 130 20.76 22.48 -24.98
C ALA A 130 20.75 24.01 -25.23
N GLY A 131 20.57 24.83 -24.18
CA GLY A 131 20.54 26.29 -24.30
C GLY A 131 21.90 26.98 -24.47
N ARG A 132 23.03 26.28 -24.30
CA ARG A 132 24.38 26.88 -24.45
C ARG A 132 25.08 26.59 -25.77
N ALA A 133 24.56 25.68 -26.59
CA ALA A 133 25.24 25.26 -27.82
C ALA A 133 24.92 26.14 -29.05
N GLY A 134 24.00 27.11 -28.94
CA GLY A 134 23.56 27.97 -30.04
C GLY A 134 24.09 29.41 -30.02
N ALA A 135 25.06 29.73 -29.16
CA ALA A 135 25.58 31.10 -29.00
C ALA A 135 27.11 31.15 -29.11
N ARG A 136 27.66 30.71 -30.25
CA ARG A 136 28.96 31.17 -30.78
C ARG A 136 28.96 31.05 -32.30
#